data_AF-A0A534IM97-F1
#
_entry.id   AF-A0A534IM97-F1
#
_cell.length_a   1.000
_cell.length_b   1.000
_cell.length_c   1.000
_cell.angle_alpha   90.00
_cell.angle_beta   90.00
_cell.angle_gamma   90.00
#
_symmetry.space_group_name_H-M   'P 1'
#
loop_
_entity.id
_entity.type
_entity.pdbx_description
1 polymer ?
#
loop_
_entity_poly.entity_id
_entity_poly.type
_entity_poly.pdbx_seq_one_letter_code
_entity_poly.pdbx_strand_id
1 'polypeptide(L)'
;MSSAAAIDEVVHVGDLAGLGRVYSEEGALITNPGETILKVGEGWDMDVSSPWRKILPNIVFAGFEGKASSKLYVTTQRLVLVREIDTWRELKEEMSPLGIPTAAAKEVHLRGLKRAGIRQFCEIRPRDLRVVKIRRVDRRWSWLGLRVVGKNGRRYAITIYKTAGFDPDTLSIIQSQFKS
;
A
#
# COMPACT_ATOMS: atom_id res chain seq x y z
N MET A 1 -18.52 27.97 -1.88
CA MET A 1 -18.21 27.33 -0.58
C MET A 1 -17.05 26.38 -0.80
N SER A 2 -15.94 26.63 -0.11
CA SER A 2 -14.62 26.05 -0.36
C SER A 2 -14.58 24.58 0.05
N SER A 3 -14.47 23.67 -0.94
CA SER A 3 -14.07 22.29 -0.68
C SER A 3 -12.56 22.29 -0.54
N ALA A 4 -12.10 22.02 0.68
CA ALA A 4 -10.71 21.88 1.06
C ALA A 4 -9.91 21.11 0.00
N ALA A 5 -8.71 21.63 -0.26
CA ALA A 5 -7.73 21.10 -1.21
C ALA A 5 -7.78 19.57 -1.24
N ALA A 6 -7.99 19.00 -2.44
CA ALA A 6 -7.53 17.66 -2.72
C ALA A 6 -6.03 17.68 -2.42
N ILE A 7 -5.65 17.22 -1.23
CA ILE A 7 -4.26 17.02 -0.90
C ILE A 7 -3.79 16.06 -1.97
N ASP A 8 -2.86 16.52 -2.81
CA ASP A 8 -2.26 15.72 -3.86
C ASP A 8 -1.43 14.63 -3.15
N GLU A 9 -2.11 13.58 -2.72
CA GLU A 9 -1.57 12.53 -1.88
C GLU A 9 -0.71 11.64 -2.75
N VAL A 10 0.59 11.93 -2.70
CA VAL A 10 1.65 11.15 -3.33
C VAL A 10 1.61 9.67 -2.90
N VAL A 11 1.11 9.42 -1.68
CA VAL A 11 0.76 8.10 -1.16
C VAL A 11 -0.63 8.23 -0.53
N HIS A 12 -1.57 7.40 -0.99
CA HIS A 12 -2.95 7.34 -0.52
C HIS A 12 -3.25 5.93 -0.03
N VAL A 13 -3.79 5.81 1.17
CA VAL A 13 -4.09 4.52 1.82
C VAL A 13 -5.52 4.55 2.33
N GLY A 14 -6.22 3.43 2.25
CA GLY A 14 -7.59 3.36 2.74
C GLY A 14 -8.24 2.00 2.51
N ASP A 15 -9.55 1.96 2.76
CA ASP A 15 -10.38 0.76 2.66
C ASP A 15 -11.67 1.02 1.86
N LEU A 16 -12.79 1.31 2.54
CA LEU A 16 -14.11 1.60 1.98
C LEU A 16 -14.07 2.78 0.99
N ALA A 17 -13.25 3.79 1.27
CA ALA A 17 -13.07 4.95 0.39
C ALA A 17 -12.53 4.59 -1.00
N GLY A 18 -11.91 3.41 -1.15
CA GLY A 18 -11.41 2.91 -2.43
C GLY A 18 -12.44 2.15 -3.26
N LEU A 19 -13.55 1.68 -2.67
CA LEU A 19 -14.56 0.92 -3.40
C LEU A 19 -15.25 1.82 -4.46
N GLY A 20 -15.29 1.33 -5.71
CA GLY A 20 -15.85 2.07 -6.85
C GLY A 20 -14.99 3.25 -7.33
N ARG A 21 -13.82 3.47 -6.73
CA ARG A 21 -12.89 4.56 -7.08
C ARG A 21 -11.49 4.08 -7.43
N VAL A 22 -10.94 3.22 -6.58
CA VAL A 22 -9.62 2.59 -6.74
C VAL A 22 -9.79 1.13 -7.14
N TYR A 23 -10.77 0.43 -6.58
CA TYR A 23 -11.03 -0.97 -6.92
C TYR A 23 -12.54 -1.24 -7.09
N SER A 24 -12.87 -2.20 -7.95
CA SER A 24 -14.24 -2.67 -8.21
C SER A 24 -14.76 -3.59 -7.10
N GLU A 25 -16.02 -3.98 -7.13
CA GLU A 25 -16.59 -4.93 -6.16
C GLU A 25 -15.84 -6.28 -6.18
N GLU A 26 -15.33 -6.69 -7.34
CA GLU A 26 -14.49 -7.89 -7.52
C GLU A 26 -13.03 -7.69 -7.06
N GLY A 27 -12.65 -6.46 -6.71
CA GLY A 27 -11.30 -6.11 -6.26
C GLY A 27 -10.31 -5.86 -7.38
N ALA A 28 -10.78 -5.68 -8.61
CA ALA A 28 -9.94 -5.28 -9.73
C ALA A 28 -9.62 -3.79 -9.67
N LEU A 29 -8.42 -3.38 -10.10
CA LEU A 29 -8.06 -1.97 -10.21
C LEU A 29 -9.00 -1.24 -11.17
N ILE A 30 -9.55 -0.10 -10.73
CA ILE A 30 -10.22 0.88 -11.59
C ILE A 30 -9.16 1.86 -12.08
N THR A 31 -8.90 1.87 -13.39
CA THR A 31 -7.88 2.74 -13.99
C THR A 31 -8.41 4.16 -14.21
N ASN A 32 -7.51 5.13 -14.08
CA ASN A 32 -7.75 6.51 -14.47
C ASN A 32 -7.81 6.62 -16.01
N PRO A 33 -8.40 7.70 -16.56
CA PRO A 33 -8.34 7.97 -17.99
C PRO A 33 -6.88 7.96 -18.51
N GLY A 34 -6.61 7.17 -19.55
CA GLY A 34 -5.27 7.02 -20.14
C GLY A 34 -4.24 6.25 -19.29
N GLU A 35 -4.63 5.72 -18.14
CA GLU A 35 -3.80 4.82 -17.34
C GLU A 35 -3.83 3.42 -17.95
N THR A 36 -2.66 2.81 -18.14
CA THR A 36 -2.54 1.43 -18.62
C THR A 36 -1.81 0.57 -17.61
N ILE A 37 -2.28 -0.66 -17.43
CA ILE A 37 -1.65 -1.64 -16.55
C ILE A 37 -0.44 -2.23 -17.28
N LEU A 38 0.74 -2.06 -16.70
CA LEU A 38 2.01 -2.60 -17.19
C LEU A 38 2.24 -4.02 -16.65
N LYS A 39 1.85 -4.27 -15.40
CA LYS A 39 2.00 -5.57 -14.74
C LYS A 39 0.97 -5.74 -13.63
N VAL A 40 0.51 -6.98 -13.45
CA VAL A 40 -0.21 -7.42 -12.25
C VAL A 40 0.63 -8.49 -11.58
N GLY A 41 0.92 -8.32 -10.30
CA GLY A 41 1.65 -9.27 -9.47
C GLY A 41 0.78 -9.77 -8.33
N GLU A 42 0.54 -11.07 -8.26
CA GLU A 42 -0.16 -11.71 -7.13
C GLU A 42 0.82 -12.06 -6.01
N GLY A 43 0.36 -12.00 -4.76
CA GLY A 43 1.21 -12.31 -3.59
C GLY A 43 2.39 -11.35 -3.48
N TRP A 44 2.11 -10.07 -3.69
CA TRP A 44 3.01 -8.95 -3.44
C TRP A 44 2.46 -8.12 -2.29
N ASP A 45 3.32 -7.46 -1.55
CA ASP A 45 2.91 -6.58 -0.47
C ASP A 45 3.74 -5.31 -0.41
N MET A 46 3.23 -4.37 0.38
CA MET A 46 3.79 -3.05 0.49
C MET A 46 3.68 -2.52 1.91
N ASP A 47 4.79 -2.04 2.45
CA ASP A 47 4.81 -1.22 3.66
C ASP A 47 5.05 0.25 3.29
N VAL A 48 4.27 1.17 3.85
CA VAL A 48 4.53 2.61 3.76
C VAL A 48 4.52 3.22 5.15
N SER A 49 5.53 4.05 5.44
CA SER A 49 5.59 4.84 6.68
C SER A 49 6.13 6.25 6.42
N SER A 50 5.64 7.23 7.19
CA SER A 50 6.12 8.62 7.14
C SER A 50 6.09 9.25 8.54
N PRO A 51 7.16 9.91 9.05
CA PRO A 51 8.44 10.16 8.42
C PRO A 51 9.39 8.95 8.49
N TRP A 52 10.59 9.06 7.91
CA TRP A 52 11.59 7.98 7.90
C TRP A 52 11.97 7.38 9.26
N ARG A 53 11.77 8.14 10.36
CA ARG A 53 12.04 7.71 11.74
C ARG A 53 10.71 7.64 12.50
N LYS A 54 10.47 6.50 13.15
CA LYS A 54 9.32 6.27 14.04
C LYS A 54 9.50 7.10 15.32
N ILE A 55 9.01 8.34 15.34
CA ILE A 55 8.94 9.14 16.58
C ILE A 55 7.48 9.24 17.05
N LEU A 56 6.51 9.29 16.14
CA LEU A 56 5.06 9.27 16.39
C LEU A 56 4.34 8.65 15.17
N PRO A 57 3.10 8.14 15.29
CA PRO A 57 2.45 7.48 14.16
C PRO A 57 2.00 8.53 13.15
N ASN A 58 2.50 8.43 11.92
CA ASN A 58 1.91 9.06 10.76
C ASN A 58 1.97 8.05 9.61
N ILE A 59 0.83 7.91 8.92
CA ILE A 59 0.50 6.98 7.82
C ILE A 59 1.34 5.70 7.84
N VAL A 60 0.82 4.68 8.52
CA VAL A 60 1.36 3.31 8.47
C VAL A 60 0.41 2.49 7.61
N PHE A 61 0.86 2.10 6.43
CA PHE A 61 0.24 1.00 5.70
C PHE A 61 1.17 -0.18 5.87
N ALA A 62 0.84 -1.09 6.78
CA ALA A 62 1.66 -2.27 7.02
C ALA A 62 1.24 -3.40 6.07
N GLY A 63 2.17 -3.84 5.24
CA GLY A 63 2.09 -5.02 4.40
C GLY A 63 1.86 -6.29 5.23
N PHE A 64 1.42 -7.40 4.62
CA PHE A 64 1.21 -8.70 5.25
C PHE A 64 2.44 -9.62 5.10
N GLU A 65 2.89 -10.17 6.23
CA GLU A 65 3.80 -11.31 6.29
C GLU A 65 2.96 -12.60 6.23
N GLY A 66 2.32 -12.90 5.08
CA GLY A 66 1.45 -14.08 5.00
C GLY A 66 0.63 -14.28 3.73
N LYS A 67 -0.38 -15.17 3.83
CA LYS A 67 -1.26 -15.67 2.74
C LYS A 67 -2.45 -14.76 2.42
N ALA A 68 -2.46 -13.51 2.85
CA ALA A 68 -3.56 -12.62 2.47
C ALA A 68 -3.54 -12.43 0.94
N SER A 69 -4.69 -12.60 0.30
CA SER A 69 -4.81 -12.42 -1.14
C SER A 69 -4.57 -10.95 -1.47
N SER A 70 -3.53 -10.69 -2.25
CA SER A 70 -3.12 -9.35 -2.65
C SER A 70 -2.74 -9.32 -4.12
N LYS A 71 -3.09 -8.22 -4.78
CA LYS A 71 -2.72 -7.90 -6.15
C LYS A 71 -2.04 -6.54 -6.17
N LEU A 72 -0.79 -6.53 -6.63
CA LEU A 72 -0.05 -5.32 -6.93
C LEU A 72 -0.20 -5.00 -8.42
N TYR A 73 -0.79 -3.86 -8.71
CA TYR A 73 -0.90 -3.31 -10.05
C TYR A 73 0.20 -2.28 -10.25
N VAL A 74 1.00 -2.49 -11.30
CA VAL A 74 1.97 -1.51 -11.78
C VAL A 74 1.40 -0.88 -13.03
N THR A 75 1.18 0.43 -13.01
CA THR A 75 0.60 1.16 -14.15
C THR A 75 1.56 2.22 -14.67
N THR A 76 1.18 2.88 -15.76
CA THR A 76 1.91 4.03 -16.31
C THR A 76 1.89 5.26 -15.41
N GLN A 77 1.02 5.30 -14.39
CA GLN A 77 0.80 6.48 -13.54
C GLN A 77 1.08 6.20 -12.05
N ARG A 78 0.76 5.02 -11.55
CA ARG A 78 0.81 4.68 -10.13
C ARG A 78 1.10 3.20 -9.89
N LEU A 79 1.49 2.92 -8.65
CA LEU A 79 1.50 1.58 -8.09
C LEU A 79 0.30 1.46 -7.16
N VAL A 80 -0.49 0.40 -7.31
CA VAL A 80 -1.66 0.18 -6.46
C VAL A 80 -1.63 -1.24 -5.93
N LEU A 81 -1.50 -1.39 -4.61
CA LEU A 81 -1.75 -2.66 -3.95
C LEU A 81 -3.21 -2.71 -3.52
N VAL A 82 -3.92 -3.76 -3.88
CA VAL A 82 -5.26 -4.08 -3.38
C VAL A 82 -5.20 -5.43 -2.68
N ARG A 83 -5.74 -5.53 -1.47
CA ARG A 83 -5.64 -6.73 -0.65
C ARG A 83 -6.86 -6.93 0.25
N GLU A 84 -7.13 -8.17 0.61
CA GLU A 84 -8.15 -8.47 1.62
C GLU A 84 -7.79 -7.91 3.00
N ILE A 85 -8.80 -7.60 3.82
CA ILE A 85 -8.59 -7.17 5.20
C ILE A 85 -8.08 -8.35 6.05
N ASP A 86 -6.93 -8.18 6.71
CA ASP A 86 -6.44 -9.03 7.79
C ASP A 86 -6.73 -8.36 9.15
N THR A 87 -7.83 -8.80 9.76
CA THR A 87 -8.28 -8.33 11.07
C THR A 87 -7.23 -8.49 12.17
N TRP A 88 -6.44 -9.56 12.17
CA TRP A 88 -5.51 -9.82 13.27
C TRP A 88 -4.31 -8.87 13.26
N ARG A 89 -3.80 -8.54 12.07
CA ARG A 89 -2.62 -7.70 11.94
C ARG A 89 -2.91 -6.23 12.24
N GLU A 90 -4.03 -5.73 11.73
CA GLU A 90 -4.56 -4.39 12.03
C GLU A 90 -4.70 -4.11 13.53
N LEU A 91 -5.06 -5.15 14.29
CA LEU A 91 -5.21 -5.09 15.74
C LEU A 91 -3.87 -5.13 16.47
N LYS A 92 -2.90 -5.91 15.96
CA LYS A 92 -1.55 -6.01 16.55
C LYS A 92 -0.87 -4.64 16.69
N GLU A 93 -1.11 -3.72 15.76
CA GLU A 93 -0.55 -2.37 15.81
C GLU A 93 -1.15 -1.50 16.92
N GLU A 94 -2.35 -1.82 17.37
CA GLU A 94 -3.09 -1.08 18.41
C GLU A 94 -3.22 -1.86 19.73
N MET A 95 -2.63 -3.05 19.83
CA MET A 95 -2.71 -3.85 21.04
C MET A 95 -1.90 -3.20 22.17
N SER A 96 -2.61 -2.57 23.10
CA SER A 96 -2.12 -2.31 24.45
C SER A 96 -1.89 -3.64 25.21
N PRO A 97 -0.99 -3.70 26.21
CA PRO A 97 -0.69 -4.92 26.98
C PRO A 97 -1.89 -5.56 27.70
N LEU A 98 -3.02 -4.85 27.82
CA LEU A 98 -4.20 -5.26 28.60
C LEU A 98 -5.45 -5.54 27.74
N GLY A 99 -5.33 -5.61 26.41
CA GLY A 99 -6.46 -6.04 25.55
C GLY A 99 -7.71 -5.15 25.63
N ILE A 100 -7.48 -3.83 25.70
CA ILE A 100 -8.51 -2.79 25.91
C ILE A 100 -9.66 -2.89 24.86
N PRO A 101 -10.91 -2.56 25.24
CA PRO A 101 -12.12 -2.55 24.40
C PRO A 101 -12.00 -1.96 22.98
N THR A 102 -11.04 -1.06 22.73
CA THR A 102 -10.76 -0.48 21.40
C THR A 102 -10.34 -1.54 20.39
N ALA A 103 -9.55 -2.54 20.79
CA ALA A 103 -9.16 -3.64 19.92
C ALA A 103 -10.37 -4.49 19.52
N ALA A 104 -11.27 -4.80 20.47
CA ALA A 104 -12.49 -5.57 20.16
C ALA A 104 -13.45 -4.79 19.24
N ALA A 105 -13.63 -3.49 19.46
CA ALA A 105 -14.46 -2.65 18.60
C ALA A 105 -13.89 -2.54 17.17
N LYS A 106 -12.57 -2.34 17.05
CA LYS A 106 -11.88 -2.35 15.75
C LYS A 106 -11.98 -3.70 15.07
N GLU A 107 -11.89 -4.80 15.82
CA GLU A 107 -12.03 -6.15 15.28
C GLU A 107 -13.42 -6.36 14.66
N VAL A 108 -14.48 -5.98 15.39
CA VAL A 108 -15.86 -6.08 14.89
C VAL A 108 -16.03 -5.23 13.63
N HIS A 109 -15.51 -4.01 13.62
CA HIS A 109 -15.55 -3.13 12.46
C HIS A 109 -14.86 -3.75 11.24
N LEU A 110 -13.61 -4.20 11.39
CA LEU A 110 -12.83 -4.82 10.31
C LEU A 110 -13.43 -6.13 9.82
N ARG A 111 -14.02 -6.94 10.71
CA ARG A 111 -14.80 -8.12 10.33
C ARG A 111 -16.04 -7.73 9.52
N GLY A 112 -16.71 -6.64 9.90
CA GLY A 112 -17.85 -6.08 9.15
C GLY A 112 -17.46 -5.66 7.74
N LEU A 113 -16.38 -4.88 7.60
CA LEU A 113 -15.84 -4.47 6.30
C LEU A 113 -15.45 -5.68 5.45
N LYS A 114 -14.75 -6.65 6.03
CA LYS A 114 -14.36 -7.88 5.33
C LYS A 114 -15.57 -8.66 4.81
N ARG A 115 -16.63 -8.81 5.62
CA ARG A 115 -17.87 -9.48 5.22
C ARG A 115 -18.61 -8.74 4.10
N ALA A 116 -18.49 -7.42 4.06
CA ALA A 116 -19.04 -6.58 2.99
C ALA A 116 -18.17 -6.58 1.71
N GLY A 117 -17.11 -7.40 1.64
CA GLY A 117 -16.22 -7.47 0.47
C GLY A 117 -15.26 -6.28 0.34
N ILE A 118 -15.16 -5.43 1.37
CA ILE A 118 -14.25 -4.29 1.39
C ILE A 118 -12.80 -4.77 1.44
N ARG A 119 -11.95 -4.08 0.70
CA ARG A 119 -10.51 -4.35 0.58
C ARG A 119 -9.72 -3.14 1.06
N GLN A 120 -8.48 -3.39 1.45
CA GLN A 120 -7.54 -2.33 1.71
C GLN A 120 -6.75 -2.03 0.45
N PHE A 121 -6.38 -0.76 0.28
CA PHE A 121 -5.52 -0.35 -0.81
C PHE A 121 -4.42 0.59 -0.33
N CYS A 122 -3.31 0.56 -1.08
CA CYS A 122 -2.26 1.56 -1.02
C CYS A 122 -1.91 1.96 -2.45
N GLU A 123 -2.15 3.22 -2.76
CA GLU A 123 -1.76 3.87 -4.01
C GLU A 123 -0.51 4.73 -3.78
N ILE A 124 0.46 4.62 -4.69
CA ILE A 124 1.67 5.43 -4.72
C ILE A 124 1.82 6.00 -6.12
N ARG A 125 2.16 7.29 -6.23
CA ARG A 125 2.50 7.96 -7.50
C ARG A 125 4.02 8.15 -7.62
N PRO A 126 4.75 7.26 -8.32
CA PRO A 126 6.21 7.29 -8.35
C PRO A 126 6.79 8.58 -8.93
N ARG A 127 6.12 9.20 -9.92
CA ARG A 127 6.56 10.46 -10.56
C ARG A 127 6.51 11.67 -9.63
N ASP A 128 5.78 11.57 -8.53
CA ASP A 128 5.68 12.61 -7.50
C ASP A 128 6.62 12.33 -6.32
N LEU A 129 7.47 11.31 -6.44
CA LEU A 129 8.46 10.91 -5.45
C LEU A 129 9.88 11.07 -5.98
N ARG A 130 10.69 11.82 -5.25
CA ARG A 130 12.14 11.85 -5.47
C ARG A 130 12.81 10.76 -4.65
N VAL A 131 13.53 9.86 -5.32
CA VAL A 131 14.30 8.80 -4.66
C VAL A 131 15.52 9.39 -3.96
N VAL A 132 15.68 9.05 -2.68
CA VAL A 132 16.85 9.38 -1.85
C VAL A 132 17.73 8.16 -1.66
N LYS A 133 17.11 7.00 -1.41
CA LYS A 133 17.81 5.73 -1.27
C LYS A 133 16.97 4.62 -1.85
N ILE A 134 17.62 3.71 -2.56
CA ILE A 134 17.03 2.48 -3.06
C ILE A 134 17.88 1.30 -2.62
N ARG A 135 17.24 0.22 -2.21
CA ARG A 135 17.88 -1.05 -1.90
C ARG A 135 17.05 -2.15 -2.53
N ARG A 136 17.67 -2.96 -3.38
CA ARG A 136 17.05 -4.10 -4.05
C ARG A 136 17.65 -5.39 -3.51
N VAL A 137 16.81 -6.41 -3.36
CA VAL A 137 17.23 -7.80 -3.14
C VAL A 137 16.43 -8.67 -4.10
N ASP A 138 17.13 -9.44 -4.93
CA ASP A 138 16.55 -10.25 -6.00
C ASP A 138 17.30 -11.58 -6.22
N ARG A 139 17.77 -12.22 -5.14
CA ARG A 139 18.44 -13.55 -5.23
C ARG A 139 17.53 -14.71 -4.83
N ARG A 140 16.94 -14.63 -3.63
CA ARG A 140 15.99 -15.62 -3.09
C ARG A 140 14.61 -15.05 -2.84
N TRP A 141 14.52 -13.74 -2.87
CA TRP A 141 13.35 -12.93 -2.52
C TRP A 141 13.31 -11.79 -3.51
N SER A 142 12.12 -11.33 -3.88
CA SER A 142 11.96 -10.08 -4.62
C SER A 142 11.55 -8.98 -3.66
N TRP A 143 12.45 -8.04 -3.41
CA TRP A 143 12.26 -7.00 -2.41
C TRP A 143 12.89 -5.67 -2.85
N LEU A 144 12.15 -4.58 -2.66
CA LEU A 144 12.57 -3.22 -2.94
C LEU A 144 12.29 -2.33 -1.72
N GLY A 145 13.34 -1.79 -1.13
CA GLY A 145 13.25 -0.76 -0.09
C GLY A 145 13.62 0.60 -0.65
N LEU A 146 12.79 1.58 -0.35
CA LEU A 146 12.89 2.95 -0.85
C LEU A 146 12.83 3.94 0.30
N ARG A 147 13.67 4.96 0.24
CA ARG A 147 13.51 6.21 0.98
C ARG A 147 13.29 7.31 -0.05
N VAL A 148 12.14 7.95 0.02
CA VAL A 148 11.69 8.93 -0.97
C VAL A 148 11.20 10.21 -0.28
N VAL A 149 11.18 11.30 -1.04
CA VAL A 149 10.57 12.58 -0.64
C VAL A 149 9.50 12.93 -1.66
N GLY A 150 8.26 13.13 -1.23
CA GLY A 150 7.17 13.55 -2.11
C GLY A 150 7.27 15.01 -2.51
N LYS A 151 6.62 15.39 -3.61
CA LYS A 151 6.41 16.79 -4.00
C LYS A 151 5.72 17.61 -2.91
N ASN A 152 4.94 16.95 -2.06
CA ASN A 152 4.35 17.52 -0.85
C ASN A 152 5.35 17.76 0.31
N GLY A 153 6.65 17.55 0.09
CA GLY A 153 7.73 17.71 1.07
C GLY A 153 7.82 16.60 2.12
N ARG A 154 6.87 15.64 2.14
CA ARG A 154 6.85 14.55 3.13
C ARG A 154 7.87 13.47 2.78
N ARG A 155 8.41 12.82 3.81
CA ARG A 155 9.44 11.77 3.69
C ARG A 155 8.81 10.41 3.91
N TYR A 156 8.88 9.53 2.91
CA TYR A 156 8.30 8.19 3.01
C TYR A 156 9.38 7.12 2.98
N ALA A 157 9.19 6.09 3.81
CA ALA A 157 9.86 4.82 3.66
C ALA A 157 8.86 3.84 3.06
N ILE A 158 9.18 3.31 1.88
CA ILE A 158 8.32 2.37 1.15
C ILE A 158 9.10 1.06 1.02
N THR A 159 8.47 -0.04 1.35
CA THR A 159 8.98 -1.39 1.11
C THR A 159 7.99 -2.11 0.22
N ILE A 160 8.44 -2.73 -0.87
CA ILE A 160 7.59 -3.53 -1.77
C ILE A 160 8.24 -4.89 -1.92
N TYR A 161 7.49 -5.97 -1.68
CA TYR A 161 8.08 -7.31 -1.63
C TYR A 161 7.12 -8.41 -2.05
N LYS A 162 7.68 -9.50 -2.60
CA LYS A 162 6.93 -10.73 -2.86
C LYS A 162 6.74 -11.48 -1.54
N THR A 163 5.50 -11.84 -1.20
CA THR A 163 5.17 -12.56 0.04
C THR A 163 5.55 -14.03 -0.02
N ALA A 164 5.57 -14.61 -1.23
CA ALA A 164 6.02 -15.97 -1.48
C ALA A 164 6.66 -16.08 -2.87
N GLY A 165 7.86 -16.66 -2.91
CA GLY A 165 8.59 -16.96 -4.14
C GLY A 165 9.51 -15.84 -4.62
N PHE A 166 9.96 -15.99 -5.86
CA PHE A 166 10.92 -15.12 -6.53
C PHE A 166 10.32 -14.62 -7.84
N ASP A 167 10.35 -13.30 -8.05
CA ASP A 167 9.77 -12.63 -9.22
C ASP A 167 10.59 -11.36 -9.54
N PRO A 168 11.79 -11.51 -10.13
CA PRO A 168 12.69 -10.40 -10.40
C PRO A 168 12.20 -9.50 -11.54
N ASP A 169 11.34 -10.03 -12.42
CA ASP A 169 10.80 -9.31 -13.57
C ASP A 169 9.80 -8.25 -13.12
N THR A 170 8.82 -8.64 -12.30
CA THR A 170 7.89 -7.67 -11.69
C THR A 170 8.66 -6.66 -10.83
N LEU A 171 9.66 -7.11 -10.06
CA LEU A 171 10.51 -6.21 -9.27
C LEU A 171 11.22 -5.15 -10.13
N SER A 172 11.70 -5.53 -11.32
CA SER A 172 12.34 -4.61 -12.27
C SER A 172 11.37 -3.60 -12.85
N ILE A 173 10.13 -4.02 -13.16
CA ILE A 173 9.07 -3.11 -13.63
C ILE A 173 8.66 -2.13 -12.53
N ILE A 174 8.55 -2.59 -11.28
CA ILE A 174 8.29 -1.71 -10.12
C ILE A 174 9.41 -0.69 -9.98
N GLN A 175 10.66 -1.16 -9.97
CA GLN A 175 11.82 -0.28 -9.80
C GLN A 175 11.93 0.77 -10.92
N SER A 176 11.60 0.42 -12.17
CA SER A 176 11.68 1.36 -13.28
C SER A 176 10.72 2.53 -13.14
N GLN A 177 9.61 2.38 -12.41
CA GLN A 177 8.68 3.48 -12.15
C GLN A 177 9.30 4.61 -11.32
N PHE A 178 10.39 4.36 -10.59
CA PHE A 178 11.07 5.34 -9.73
C PHE A 178 12.35 5.93 -10.36
N LYS A 179 12.62 5.68 -11.64
CA LYS A 179 13.86 6.10 -12.34
C LYS A 179 13.74 7.40 -13.15
N SER A 180 12.78 8.26 -12.84
CA SER A 180 12.60 9.57 -13.46
C SER A 180 13.56 10.63 -12.93
#